data_AF-W2KS97-F1
#
_entry.id   AF-W2KS97-F1
#
_cell.length_a   1.000
_cell.length_b   1.000
_cell.length_c   1.000
_cell.angle_alpha   90.00
_cell.angle_beta   90.00
_cell.angle_gamma   90.00
#
_symmetry.space_group_name_H-M   'P 1'
#
loop_
_entity.id
_entity.type
_entity.pdbx_description
1 polymer ?
#
loop_
_entity_poly.entity_id
_entity_poly.type
_entity_poly.pdbx_seq_one_letter_code
_entity_poly.pdbx_strand_id
1 'polypeptide(L)' 'MFDSMRQVHRQNPHRKLFETIDDLPNTIAVKFGTVFHCERGTVLPLALIVVMHRFVEPGRTVLVWRGLIEGEGEFA' A
#
# COMPACT_ATOMS: atom_id res chain seq x y z
N MET A 1 9.46 5.00 9.29
CA MET A 1 8.68 5.18 8.04
C MET A 1 8.45 3.85 7.33
N PHE A 2 9.50 3.15 6.87
CA PHE A 2 9.36 1.85 6.19
C PHE A 2 8.64 0.80 7.06
N ASP A 3 9.13 0.55 8.28
CA ASP A 3 8.51 -0.43 9.18
C ASP A 3 7.11 0.00 9.65
N SER A 4 6.87 1.30 9.76
CA SER A 4 5.56 1.87 10.09
C SER A 4 4.50 1.53 9.03
N MET A 5 4.90 1.36 7.77
CA MET A 5 3.98 0.93 6.69
C MET A 5 3.60 -0.55 6.78
N ARG A 6 4.41 -1.39 7.46
CA ARG A 6 4.07 -2.79 7.76
C ARG A 6 3.04 -2.91 8.88
N GLN A 7 2.95 -1.88 9.73
CA GLN A 7 2.01 -1.87 10.84
C GLN A 7 0.58 -1.72 10.31
N VAL A 8 -0.05 -2.86 10.03
CA VAL A 8 -1.48 -2.94 9.76
C VAL A 8 -2.19 -2.90 11.11
N HIS A 9 -2.97 -1.84 11.34
CA HIS A 9 -3.89 -1.81 12.46
C HIS A 9 -4.93 -2.91 12.25
N ARG A 10 -4.88 -3.97 13.07
CA ARG A 10 -5.67 -5.21 12.91
C ARG A 10 -7.18 -4.99 12.85
N GLN A 11 -7.67 -3.81 13.22
CA GLN A 11 -9.09 -3.45 13.23
C GLN A 11 -9.59 -2.84 11.90
N ASN A 12 -8.73 -2.61 10.89
CA ASN A 12 -9.18 -2.08 9.61
C ASN A 12 -9.37 -3.23 8.58
N PRO A 13 -10.61 -3.61 8.24
CA PRO A 13 -10.88 -4.72 7.32
C PRO A 13 -10.42 -4.45 5.89
N HIS A 14 -10.22 -3.19 5.51
CA HIS A 14 -9.67 -2.82 4.20
C HIS A 14 -8.14 -2.91 4.16
N ARG A 15 -7.46 -3.16 5.29
CA ARG A 15 -6.01 -3.34 5.34
C ARG A 15 -5.61 -4.81 5.43
N LYS A 16 -4.72 -5.24 4.55
CA LYS A 16 -4.13 -6.58 4.54
C LYS A 16 -2.62 -6.50 4.32
N LEU A 17 -1.84 -7.12 5.20
CA LEU A 17 -0.41 -7.36 4.99
C LEU A 17 -0.24 -8.70 4.28
N PHE A 18 0.64 -8.76 3.29
CA PHE A 18 1.05 -10.02 2.68
C PHE A 18 2.39 -10.43 3.30
N GLU A 19 2.41 -11.56 4.02
CA GLU A 19 3.58 -12.02 4.78
C GLU A 19 4.41 -13.07 4.04
N THR A 20 3.86 -13.67 2.99
CA THR A 20 4.53 -14.68 2.16
C THR A 20 5.30 -14.01 1.02
N ILE A 21 6.34 -13.25 1.37
CA ILE A 21 7.18 -12.53 0.42
C ILE A 21 8.65 -12.77 0.75
N ASP A 22 9.48 -12.91 -0.27
CA ASP A 22 10.92 -12.97 -0.10
C ASP A 22 11.49 -11.63 0.40
N ASP A 23 12.57 -11.71 1.19
CA ASP A 23 13.24 -10.57 1.81
C ASP A 23 12.28 -9.66 2.61
N LEU A 24 11.56 -10.25 3.55
CA LEU A 24 10.66 -9.54 4.47
C LEU A 24 11.25 -8.27 5.09
N PRO A 25 12.53 -8.18 5.50
CA PRO A 25 13.09 -6.94 6.06
C PRO A 25 13.08 -5.75 5.10
N ASN A 26 13.16 -5.98 3.79
CA ASN A 26 13.24 -4.93 2.77
C ASN A 26 12.07 -4.90 1.81
N THR A 27 11.14 -5.85 1.89
CA THR A 27 9.93 -5.86 1.08
C THR A 27 8.69 -5.64 1.93
N ILE A 28 7.80 -4.77 1.45
CA ILE A 28 6.46 -4.55 1.99
C ILE A 28 5.48 -4.82 0.86
N ALA A 29 4.50 -5.68 1.09
CA ALA A 29 3.29 -5.63 0.29
C ALA A 29 2.06 -5.51 1.17
N VAL A 30 1.23 -4.52 0.87
CA VAL A 30 0.04 -4.19 1.63
C VAL A 30 -1.11 -3.83 0.69
N LYS A 31 -2.31 -4.24 1.06
CA LYS A 31 -3.56 -3.66 0.56
C LYS A 31 -4.09 -2.70 1.63
N PHE A 32 -4.56 -1.54 1.24
CA PHE A 32 -5.29 -0.63 2.14
C PHE A 32 -6.36 0.14 1.37
N GLY A 33 -7.46 0.46 2.06
CA GLY A 33 -8.47 1.38 1.54
C GLY A 33 -7.96 2.81 1.53
N THR A 34 -8.29 3.56 0.48
CA THR A 34 -8.03 4.99 0.33
C THR A 34 -9.27 5.66 -0.28
N VAL A 35 -9.28 6.99 -0.29
CA VAL A 35 -10.35 7.78 -0.93
C VAL A 35 -9.74 8.71 -1.97
N PHE A 36 -10.45 8.90 -3.09
CA PHE A 36 -10.12 9.90 -4.09
C PHE A 36 -11.17 10.99 -4.13
N HIS A 37 -10.72 12.23 -4.00
CA HIS A 37 -11.57 13.42 -4.06
C HIS A 37 -11.62 13.91 -5.50
N CYS A 38 -12.76 13.72 -6.15
CA CYS A 38 -13.01 14.23 -7.49
C CYS A 38 -13.34 15.72 -7.45
N GLU A 39 -13.16 16.38 -8.60
CA GLU A 39 -13.70 17.71 -8.81
C GLU A 39 -15.21 17.72 -8.52
N ARG A 40 -15.71 18.79 -7.88
CA ARG A 40 -17.10 18.96 -7.41
C ARG A 40 -17.48 18.16 -6.15
N GLY A 41 -16.49 17.68 -5.39
CA GLY A 41 -16.70 17.18 -4.02
C GLY A 41 -17.18 15.74 -3.93
N THR A 42 -17.20 14.99 -5.04
CA THR A 42 -17.49 13.55 -5.01
C THR A 42 -16.29 12.81 -4.41
N VAL A 43 -16.55 11.90 -3.47
CA VAL A 43 -15.51 11.07 -2.83
C VAL A 43 -15.72 9.62 -3.29
N LEU A 44 -14.68 9.03 -3.89
CA LEU A 44 -14.70 7.65 -4.36
C LEU A 44 -13.85 6.76 -3.46
N PRO A 45 -14.40 5.65 -2.92
CA PRO A 45 -13.61 4.64 -2.22
C PRO A 45 -12.75 3.87 -3.23
N LEU A 46 -11.48 3.68 -2.89
CA LEU A 46 -10.52 2.96 -3.70
C LEU A 46 -9.77 1.93 -2.85
N ALA A 47 -9.38 0.83 -3.48
CA ALA A 47 -8.39 -0.10 -2.95
C ALA A 47 -7.03 0.20 -3.57
N LEU A 48 -6.00 0.37 -2.73
CA LEU A 48 -4.61 0.42 -3.18
C LEU A 48 -3.88 -0.83 -2.72
N ILE A 49 -3.36 -1.60 -3.67
CA ILE A 49 -2.42 -2.69 -3.45
C ILE A 49 -1.05 -2.18 -3.85
N VAL A 50 -0.12 -2.11 -2.90
CA VAL A 50 1.25 -1.65 -3.16
C VAL A 50 2.25 -2.71 -2.74
N VAL A 51 3.22 -2.96 -3.61
CA VAL A 51 4.44 -3.70 -3.31
C VAL A 51 5.60 -2.72 -3.39
N MET A 52 6.45 -2.69 -2.38
CA MET A 52 7.61 -1.82 -2.32
C MET A 52 8.81 -2.58 -1.78
N HIS A 53 9.95 -2.42 -2.44
CA HIS A 53 11.22 -2.98 -2.03
C HIS A 53 12.22 -1.85 -1.78
N ARG A 54 13.05 -2.00 -0.73
CA ARG A 54 14.04 -1.01 -0.31
C ARG A 54 15.46 -1.52 -0.53
N PHE A 55 16.24 -0.77 -1.29
CA PHE A 55 17.69 -0.96 -1.38
C PHE A 55 18.38 0.06 -0.47
N VAL A 56 19.20 -0.42 0.46
CA VAL A 56 19.97 0.42 1.39
C VAL A 56 21.44 0.39 0.98
N GLU A 57 22.01 1.56 0.69
CA GLU A 57 23.41 1.74 0.31
C GLU A 57 24.04 2.86 1.16
N PRO A 58 25.38 2.97 1.21
CA PRO A 58 26.03 4.07 1.91
C PRO A 58 25.53 5.43 1.40
N GLY A 59 24.93 6.23 2.29
CA GLY A 59 24.44 7.58 1.99
C GLY A 59 23.14 7.66 1.19
N ARG A 60 22.51 6.53 0.81
CA ARG A 60 21.21 6.57 0.10
C ARG A 60 20.30 5.39 0.41
N THR A 61 19.02 5.60 0.19
CA THR A 61 18.00 4.54 0.22
C THR A 61 17.14 4.70 -1.03
N VAL A 62 17.02 3.62 -1.81
CA VAL A 62 16.18 3.60 -3.02
C VAL A 62 14.96 2.76 -2.73
N LEU A 63 13.77 3.32 -2.96
CA LEU A 63 12.50 2.61 -2.85
C LEU A 63 11.97 2.37 -4.27
N VAL A 64 11.87 1.10 -4.65
CA VAL A 64 11.20 0.69 -5.89
C VAL A 64 9.83 0.17 -5.50
N TRP A 65 8.78 0.68 -6.13
CA TRP A 65 7.43 0.29 -5.80
C TRP A 65 6.58 0.11 -7.05
N ARG A 66 5.55 -0.72 -6.92
CA ARG A 66 4.49 -0.90 -7.88
C ARG A 66 3.16 -0.85 -7.14
N GLY A 67 2.25 -0.02 -7.62
CA GLY A 67 0.90 0.11 -7.09
C GLY A 67 -0.15 -0.29 -8.12
N LEU A 68 -1.22 -0.92 -7.64
CA LEU A 68 -2.47 -1.10 -8.35
C LEU A 68 -3.56 -0.36 -7.56
N ILE A 69 -4.30 0.51 -8.25
CA ILE A 69 -5.42 1.26 -7.70
C ILE A 69 -6.67 0.77 -8.40
N GLU A 70 -7.65 0.34 -7.61
CA GLU A 70 -8.93 -0.18 -8.10
C GLU A 70 -10.07 0.57 -7.42
N GLY A 71 -11.15 0.81 -8.15
CA GLY A 71 -12.39 1.27 -7.54
C GLY A 71 -13.01 0.18 -6.67
N GLU A 72 -13.76 0.56 -5.64
CA GLU A 72 -14.62 -0.39 -4.91
C GLU A 72 -16.07 -0.19 -5.39
N GLY A 73 -16.72 -1.22 -5.95
CA GLY A 73 -18.13 -1.15 -6.39
C GLY A 73 -18.54 -2.20 -7.44
N GLU A 74 -19.83 -2.24 -7.81
CA GLU A 74 -20.42 -3.21 -8.75
C GLU A 74 -19.85 -3.19 -10.18
N PHE A 75 -19.12 -2.12 -10.55
CA PHE A 75 -18.51 -1.95 -11.87
C PHE A 75 -16.97 -1.92 -11.82
N ALA A 76 -16.37 -2.30 -10.68
CA ALA A 76 -14.93 -2.50 -10.54
C ALA A 76 -14.51 -3.88 -11.08
#